data_AF-A0A0Q1ALH4-F1
#
_entry.id   AF-A0A0Q1ALH4-F1
#
_cell.length_a   1.000
_cell.length_b   1.000
_cell.length_c   1.000
_cell.angle_alpha   90.00
_cell.angle_beta   90.00
_cell.angle_gamma   90.00
#
_symmetry.space_group_name_H-M   'P 1'
#
loop_
_entity.id
_entity.type
_entity.pdbx_description
1 polymer ?
#
loop_
_entity_poly.entity_id
_entity_poly.type
_entity_poly.pdbx_seq_one_letter_code
_entity_poly.pdbx_strand_id
1 'polypeptide(L)'
;MMEMKQFLVAGIALALLIGIAAVFLASGDPDGLESTALYVQNEKSITGPSPEDGDAEAIGEGTFEYEAPMPDYGLGDAFGKPGEVVAVLVGTLVALLLVFGVGKAVATTKH
;
A
#
# COMPACT_ATOMS: atom_id res chain seq x y z
N MET A 1 6.55 32.47 -14.18
CA MET A 1 6.70 31.03 -14.48
C MET A 1 7.52 30.42 -13.35
N MET A 2 7.14 29.25 -12.86
CA MET A 2 7.84 28.62 -11.73
C MET A 2 9.11 27.96 -12.26
N GLU A 3 10.24 28.15 -11.57
CA GLU A 3 11.52 27.55 -11.97
C GLU A 3 11.46 26.02 -11.80
N MET A 4 12.12 25.28 -12.70
CA MET A 4 12.12 23.80 -12.70
C MET A 4 12.47 23.20 -11.33
N LYS A 5 13.46 23.79 -10.65
CA LYS A 5 13.91 23.37 -9.32
C LYS A 5 12.81 23.57 -8.26
N GLN A 6 12.06 24.67 -8.34
CA GLN A 6 10.96 24.96 -7.43
C GLN A 6 9.79 24.00 -7.65
N PHE A 7 9.48 23.69 -8.91
CA PHE A 7 8.46 22.69 -9.26
C PHE A 7 8.82 21.31 -8.71
N LEU A 8 10.07 20.87 -8.89
CA LEU A 8 10.52 19.56 -8.40
C LEU A 8 10.46 19.46 -6.87
N VAL A 9 10.91 20.51 -6.17
CA VAL A 9 10.86 20.58 -4.70
C VAL A 9 9.42 20.58 -4.20
N ALA A 10 8.53 21.34 -4.83
CA ALA A 10 7.11 21.37 -4.48
C ALA A 10 6.44 20.01 -4.71
N GLY A 11 6.75 19.34 -5.82
CA GLY A 11 6.23 18.00 -6.12
C GLY A 11 6.69 16.95 -5.10
N ILE A 12 7.98 16.94 -4.74
CA ILE A 12 8.51 16.02 -3.71
C ILE A 12 7.86 16.31 -2.34
N ALA A 13 7.76 17.58 -1.96
CA ALA A 13 7.12 17.97 -0.71
C ALA A 13 5.65 17.50 -0.65
N LEU A 14 4.91 17.66 -1.75
CA LEU A 14 3.52 17.20 -1.84
C LEU A 14 3.42 15.67 -1.79
N ALA A 15 4.31 14.95 -2.48
CA ALA A 15 4.32 13.48 -2.47
C ALA A 15 4.61 12.92 -1.07
N LEU A 16 5.57 13.50 -0.35
CA LEU A 16 5.86 13.12 1.04
C LEU A 16 4.68 13.44 1.96
N LEU A 17 4.04 14.60 1.77
CA LEU A 17 2.89 15.01 2.56
C LEU A 17 1.72 14.05 2.34
N ILE A 18 1.43 13.66 1.09
CA ILE A 18 0.41 12.66 0.76
C ILE A 18 0.78 11.29 1.35
N GLY A 19 2.04 10.86 1.23
CA GLY A 19 2.48 9.56 1.77
C GLY A 19 2.33 9.46 3.29
N ILE A 20 2.68 10.52 4.03
CA ILE A 20 2.50 10.57 5.48
C ILE A 20 1.02 10.66 5.83
N ALA A 21 0.29 11.57 5.19
CA ALA A 21 -1.13 11.77 5.46
C ALA A 21 -1.94 10.51 5.14
N ALA A 22 -1.59 9.76 4.10
CA ALA A 22 -2.27 8.54 3.71
C ALA A 22 -2.29 7.49 4.82
N VAL A 23 -1.23 7.33 5.61
CA VAL A 23 -1.21 6.38 6.75
C VAL A 23 -2.23 6.76 7.82
N PHE A 24 -2.37 8.06 8.11
CA PHE A 24 -3.34 8.55 9.10
C PHE A 24 -4.76 8.66 8.55
N LEU A 25 -4.91 8.85 7.22
CA LEU A 25 -6.20 8.86 6.52
C LEU A 25 -6.68 7.46 6.13
N ALA A 26 -5.82 6.43 6.18
CA ALA A 26 -6.16 5.05 5.84
C ALA A 26 -7.17 4.40 6.81
N SER A 27 -7.63 5.14 7.83
CA SER A 27 -8.59 4.77 8.89
C SER A 27 -7.88 4.36 10.18
N GLY A 28 -8.43 4.86 11.29
CA GLY A 28 -8.08 4.32 12.61
C GLY A 28 -8.71 2.94 12.79
N ASP A 29 -8.11 2.18 13.70
CA ASP A 29 -8.41 0.80 14.05
C ASP A 29 -9.91 0.44 13.90
N PRO A 30 -10.29 -0.39 12.91
CA PRO A 30 -9.47 -1.11 11.94
C PRO A 30 -9.07 -0.29 10.69
N ASP A 31 -7.89 -0.59 10.13
CA ASP A 31 -7.42 -0.03 8.84
C ASP A 31 -8.43 -0.30 7.71
N GLY A 32 -8.40 0.47 6.63
CA GLY A 32 -9.36 0.37 5.53
C GLY A 32 -9.45 -1.03 4.90
N LEU A 33 -8.36 -1.80 4.89
CA LEU A 33 -8.36 -3.19 4.45
C LEU A 33 -9.13 -4.11 5.42
N GLU A 34 -8.90 -3.95 6.71
CA GLU A 34 -9.56 -4.73 7.75
C GLU A 34 -11.04 -4.35 7.91
N SER A 35 -11.38 -3.06 7.81
CA SER A 35 -12.77 -2.62 7.72
C SER A 35 -13.50 -3.17 6.50
N THR A 36 -12.79 -3.38 5.38
CA THR A 36 -13.35 -4.02 4.18
C THR A 36 -13.57 -5.51 4.42
N ALA A 37 -12.63 -6.19 5.08
CA ALA A 37 -12.79 -7.59 5.45
C ALA A 37 -14.01 -7.81 6.38
N LEU A 38 -14.18 -6.99 7.41
CA LEU A 38 -15.33 -7.06 8.32
C LEU A 38 -16.67 -6.75 7.61
N TYR A 39 -16.67 -5.82 6.64
CA TYR A 39 -17.87 -5.52 5.86
C TYR A 39 -18.31 -6.70 4.99
N VAL A 40 -17.37 -7.37 4.31
CA VAL A 40 -17.68 -8.55 3.48
C VAL A 40 -18.25 -9.69 4.32
N GLN A 41 -17.83 -9.81 5.58
CA GLN A 41 -18.32 -10.81 6.52
C GLN A 41 -19.71 -10.48 7.11
N ASN A 42 -20.28 -9.31 6.78
CA ASN A 42 -21.46 -8.74 7.47
C ASN A 42 -21.26 -8.54 8.98
N GLU A 43 -20.01 -8.54 9.45
CA GLU A 43 -19.62 -8.26 10.84
C GLU A 43 -19.67 -6.76 11.14
N LYS A 44 -19.53 -5.93 10.10
CA LYS A 44 -19.56 -4.47 10.19
C LYS A 44 -20.36 -3.88 9.02
N SER A 45 -21.00 -2.73 9.22
CA SER A 45 -21.54 -1.93 8.11
C SER A 45 -20.47 -0.98 7.56
N ILE A 46 -20.61 -0.55 6.30
CA ILE A 46 -19.61 0.29 5.61
C ILE A 46 -19.24 1.59 6.34
N THR A 47 -20.13 2.11 7.19
CA THR A 47 -19.90 3.29 8.04
C THR A 47 -20.14 3.01 9.53
N GLY A 48 -20.30 1.75 9.91
CA GLY A 48 -20.55 1.37 11.30
C GLY A 48 -19.28 1.42 12.15
N PRO A 49 -19.40 1.49 13.49
CA PRO A 49 -18.27 1.18 14.37
C PRO A 49 -17.90 -0.30 14.21
N SER A 50 -16.62 -0.63 14.41
CA SER A 50 -16.21 -2.04 14.48
C SER A 50 -16.69 -2.67 15.79
N PRO A 51 -17.08 -3.96 15.79
CA PRO A 51 -17.42 -4.68 17.01
C PRO A 51 -16.23 -4.70 17.98
N GLU A 52 -16.48 -4.65 19.29
CA GLU A 52 -15.41 -4.74 20.31
C GLU A 52 -14.66 -6.09 20.26
N ASP A 53 -15.34 -7.14 19.77
CA ASP A 53 -14.80 -8.48 19.50
C ASP A 53 -14.35 -8.66 18.05
N GLY A 54 -14.46 -7.61 17.21
CA GLY A 54 -14.13 -7.61 15.78
C GLY A 54 -12.66 -7.31 15.49
N ASP A 55 -11.81 -7.55 16.49
CA ASP A 55 -10.38 -7.72 16.29
C ASP A 55 -10.20 -8.96 15.41
N ALA A 56 -9.55 -8.79 14.25
CA ALA A 56 -9.25 -9.91 13.35
C ALA A 56 -8.52 -11.06 14.06
N GLU A 57 -7.87 -10.80 15.19
CA GLU A 57 -7.18 -11.78 16.04
C GLU A 57 -8.14 -12.48 17.04
N ALA A 58 -9.27 -11.87 17.41
CA ALA A 58 -10.26 -12.41 18.35
C ALA A 58 -11.32 -13.32 17.70
N ILE A 59 -11.59 -13.15 16.39
CA ILE A 59 -12.48 -14.02 15.60
C ILE A 59 -11.86 -15.39 15.23
N GLY A 60 -10.64 -15.67 15.71
CA GLY A 60 -9.94 -16.94 15.51
C GLY A 60 -9.41 -17.09 14.09
N GLU A 61 -8.26 -17.75 13.95
CA GLU A 61 -7.58 -18.07 12.67
C GLU A 61 -8.41 -18.94 11.68
N GLY A 62 -9.75 -18.95 11.73
CA GLY A 62 -10.56 -20.08 11.26
C GLY A 62 -11.78 -19.80 10.40
N THR A 63 -12.15 -18.56 10.06
CA THR A 63 -13.41 -18.33 9.29
C THR A 63 -13.31 -17.39 8.09
N PHE A 64 -12.15 -16.80 7.81
CA PHE A 64 -11.93 -15.99 6.61
C PHE A 64 -11.01 -16.68 5.60
N GLU A 65 -11.57 -17.61 4.81
CA GLU A 65 -10.96 -18.02 3.54
C GLU A 65 -11.41 -17.03 2.44
N TYR A 66 -10.81 -15.84 2.43
CA TYR A 66 -10.85 -14.99 1.23
C TYR A 66 -9.72 -15.41 0.32
N GLU A 67 -10.04 -16.28 -0.64
CA GLU A 67 -9.10 -16.64 -1.68
C GLU A 67 -8.94 -15.42 -2.60
N ALA A 68 -7.78 -14.76 -2.53
CA ALA A 68 -7.50 -13.60 -3.36
C ALA A 68 -7.77 -13.95 -4.83
N PRO A 69 -8.25 -13.03 -5.67
CA PRO A 69 -8.51 -13.30 -7.10
C PRO A 69 -7.31 -13.88 -7.85
N MET A 70 -6.10 -13.70 -7.30
CA MET A 70 -4.88 -14.42 -7.65
C MET A 70 -4.25 -14.96 -6.36
N PRO A 71 -4.64 -16.15 -5.88
CA PRO A 71 -4.19 -16.67 -4.58
C PRO A 71 -2.69 -16.99 -4.58
N ASP A 72 -2.12 -17.30 -5.74
CA ASP A 72 -0.69 -17.52 -5.93
C ASP A 72 0.15 -16.22 -5.99
N TYR A 73 -0.47 -15.05 -5.87
CA TYR A 73 0.23 -13.75 -5.97
C TYR A 73 0.81 -13.28 -4.61
N GLY A 74 0.47 -13.94 -3.51
CA GLY A 74 1.16 -13.74 -2.24
C GLY A 74 2.60 -14.24 -2.29
N LEU A 75 3.50 -13.66 -1.50
CA LEU A 75 4.88 -14.16 -1.37
C LEU A 75 4.98 -15.45 -0.53
N GLY A 76 3.83 -16.06 -0.24
CA GLY A 76 3.66 -17.15 0.72
C GLY A 76 3.98 -16.73 2.16
N ASP A 77 3.64 -17.59 3.10
CA ASP A 77 3.91 -17.35 4.53
C ASP A 77 5.40 -17.42 4.89
N ALA A 78 6.25 -17.79 3.93
CA ALA A 78 7.68 -18.05 4.14
C ALA A 78 8.44 -16.87 4.77
N PHE A 79 7.97 -15.63 4.55
CA PHE A 79 8.61 -14.42 5.08
C PHE A 79 7.67 -13.52 5.91
N GLY A 80 6.38 -13.87 6.01
CA GLY A 80 5.36 -13.13 6.73
C GLY A 80 5.23 -11.64 6.35
N LYS A 81 4.50 -10.87 7.17
CA LYS A 81 4.33 -9.39 7.03
C LYS A 81 5.65 -8.63 6.80
N PRO A 82 6.78 -8.95 7.47
CA PRO A 82 8.06 -8.27 7.22
C PRO A 82 8.58 -8.50 5.79
N GLY A 83 8.38 -9.69 5.24
CA GLY A 83 8.77 -10.03 3.86
C GLY A 83 8.01 -9.21 2.83
N GLU A 84 6.72 -8.98 3.04
CA GLU A 84 5.88 -8.15 2.17
C GLU A 84 6.37 -6.71 2.16
N VAL A 85 6.67 -6.12 3.33
CA VAL A 85 7.23 -4.77 3.43
C VAL A 85 8.55 -4.68 2.67
N VAL A 86 9.43 -5.66 2.85
CA VAL A 86 10.72 -5.72 2.13
C VAL A 86 10.51 -5.84 0.63
N ALA A 87 9.57 -6.66 0.17
CA ALA A 87 9.28 -6.83 -1.25
C ALA A 87 8.73 -5.55 -1.89
N VAL A 88 7.85 -4.82 -1.20
CA VAL A 88 7.36 -3.51 -1.66
C VAL A 88 8.49 -2.51 -1.77
N LEU A 89 9.38 -2.44 -0.77
CA LEU A 89 10.54 -1.55 -0.79
C LEU A 89 11.50 -1.89 -1.94
N VAL A 90 11.84 -3.16 -2.10
CA VAL A 90 12.76 -3.63 -3.16
C VAL A 90 12.13 -3.43 -4.54
N GLY A 91 10.87 -3.81 -4.72
CA GLY A 91 10.14 -3.64 -5.98
C GLY A 91 10.06 -2.17 -6.41
N THR A 92 9.82 -1.28 -5.45
CA THR A 92 9.81 0.17 -5.71
C THR A 92 11.18 0.69 -6.14
N LEU A 93 12.26 0.27 -5.48
CA LEU A 93 13.63 0.65 -5.87
C LEU A 93 13.98 0.14 -7.27
N VAL A 94 13.62 -1.10 -7.60
CA VAL A 94 13.84 -1.68 -8.94
C VAL A 94 13.06 -0.89 -10.00
N ALA A 95 11.79 -0.57 -9.75
CA ALA A 95 10.98 0.22 -10.67
C ALA A 95 11.58 1.61 -10.92
N LEU A 96 12.05 2.29 -9.87
CA LEU A 96 12.73 3.59 -9.99
C LEU A 96 14.01 3.50 -10.82
N LEU A 97 14.83 2.47 -10.59
CA LEU A 97 16.07 2.26 -11.36
C LEU A 97 15.77 1.99 -12.84
N LEU A 98 14.72 1.21 -13.14
CA LEU A 98 14.31 0.93 -14.52
C LEU A 98 13.84 2.20 -15.23
N VAL A 99 12.95 2.96 -14.61
CA VAL A 99 12.43 4.21 -15.20
C VAL A 99 13.56 5.23 -15.40
N PHE A 100 14.44 5.38 -14.41
CA PHE A 100 15.59 6.27 -14.52
C PHE A 100 16.57 5.81 -15.61
N GLY A 101 16.87 4.52 -15.68
CA GLY A 101 17.74 3.92 -16.68
C GLY A 101 17.21 4.12 -18.11
N VAL A 102 15.93 3.82 -18.33
CA VAL A 102 15.26 4.05 -19.62
C VAL A 102 15.24 5.53 -19.96
N GLY A 103 14.88 6.40 -19.00
CA GLY A 103 14.88 7.84 -19.20
C GLY A 103 16.25 8.38 -19.61
N LYS A 104 17.33 7.91 -18.97
CA LYS A 104 18.72 8.25 -19.34
C LYS A 104 19.06 7.77 -20.74
N ALA A 105 18.75 6.51 -21.08
CA ALA A 105 19.05 5.95 -22.39
C ALA A 105 18.38 6.74 -23.52
N VAL A 106 17.08 7.06 -23.37
CA VAL A 106 16.33 7.89 -24.33
C VAL A 106 16.91 9.30 -24.44
N ALA A 107 17.30 9.90 -23.32
CA ALA A 107 17.91 11.23 -23.31
C ALA A 107 19.26 11.25 -24.04
N THR A 108 20.09 10.21 -23.89
CA THR A 108 21.38 10.10 -24.57
C THR A 108 21.24 9.88 -26.08
N THR A 109 20.19 9.20 -26.54
CA THR A 109 19.94 8.98 -27.98
C THR A 109 19.43 10.20 -28.75
N LYS A 110 19.10 11.32 -28.09
CA LYS A 110 18.64 12.56 -28.73
C LYS A 110 19.76 13.52 -29.14
N HIS A 111 21.03 13.15 -28.92
CA HIS A 111 22.22 13.82 -29.43
C HIS A 111 22.86 12.97 -30.53
#